data_AF-A0A7J0DX06-F1
#
_entry.id   AF-A0A7J0DX06-F1
#
_cell.length_a   1.000
_cell.length_b   1.000
_cell.length_c   1.000
_cell.angle_alpha   90.00
_cell.angle_beta   90.00
_cell.angle_gamma   90.00
#
_symmetry.space_group_name_H-M   'P 1'
#
loop_
_entity.id
_entity.type
_entity.pdbx_description
1 polymer ?
#
loop_
_entity_poly.entity_id
_entity_poly.type
_entity_poly.pdbx_seq_one_letter_code
_entity_poly.pdbx_strand_id
1 'polypeptide(L)'
;MDTRGKSNTEFRNKVSELLARHELNFDQIHNTLQTILAELQTLQTNPEITDVNPFASGDTSHHCQPSTPTAQPTSNLNYSFQTSMRVKLASFHLDGIALQWHRWLTKFQGPLSWVNFTAALLRRFGSTDFDDPSEALMHLKQTTTVEVYQEEFECISQLIDALPDNHLIGCFIAGLQDDIRLDVKLKKPRTLTEAIGVSQGSKNR
;
A
#
# COMPACT_ATOMS: atom_id res chain seq x y z
N MET A 1 -22.37 13.31 7.88
CA MET A 1 -22.70 11.91 8.20
C MET A 1 -21.79 11.50 9.34
N ASP A 2 -22.36 11.30 10.51
CA ASP A 2 -21.65 11.00 11.76
C ASP A 2 -20.89 9.67 11.69
N THR A 3 -19.58 9.69 11.95
CA THR A 3 -18.75 8.48 12.14
C THR A 3 -18.34 8.33 13.60
N ARG A 4 -19.18 8.76 14.53
CA ARG A 4 -18.97 8.56 15.96
C ARG A 4 -19.61 7.24 16.39
N GLY A 5 -18.79 6.22 16.62
CA GLY A 5 -19.17 5.08 17.46
C GLY A 5 -19.32 3.71 16.79
N LYS A 6 -18.48 3.34 15.81
CA LYS A 6 -18.37 1.91 15.47
C LYS A 6 -17.58 1.22 16.57
N SER A 7 -18.19 0.24 17.24
CA SER A 7 -17.52 -0.57 18.26
C SER A 7 -16.35 -1.32 17.63
N ASN A 8 -15.25 -1.50 18.38
CA ASN A 8 -14.08 -2.26 17.95
C ASN A 8 -14.47 -3.64 17.37
N THR A 9 -15.51 -4.27 17.92
CA THR A 9 -16.07 -5.53 17.42
C THR A 9 -16.66 -5.42 16.01
N GLU A 10 -17.35 -4.31 15.71
CA GLU A 10 -17.96 -4.06 14.40
C GLU A 10 -16.88 -3.83 13.33
N PHE A 11 -15.79 -3.13 13.68
CA PHE A 11 -14.64 -2.95 12.80
C PHE A 11 -13.99 -4.29 12.47
N ARG A 12 -13.71 -5.13 13.49
CA ARG A 12 -13.13 -6.47 13.29
C ARG A 12 -14.01 -7.34 12.39
N ASN A 13 -15.32 -7.38 12.65
CA ASN A 13 -16.26 -8.14 11.83
C ASN A 13 -16.24 -7.66 10.36
N LYS A 14 -16.20 -6.36 10.14
CA LYS A 14 -16.15 -5.78 8.80
C LYS A 14 -14.84 -6.09 8.07
N VAL A 15 -13.72 -6.10 8.79
CA VAL A 15 -12.41 -6.50 8.24
C VAL A 15 -12.42 -7.98 7.87
N SER A 16 -12.91 -8.86 8.75
CA SER A 16 -13.02 -10.29 8.49
C SER A 16 -13.92 -10.60 7.29
N GLU A 17 -15.07 -9.91 7.19
CA GLU A 17 -15.98 -10.08 6.05
C GLU A 17 -15.35 -9.61 4.74
N LEU A 18 -14.62 -8.50 4.75
CA LEU A 18 -13.93 -7.99 3.58
C LEU A 18 -12.78 -8.91 3.13
N LEU A 19 -12.05 -9.49 4.09
CA LEU A 19 -11.00 -10.47 3.82
C LEU A 19 -11.57 -11.72 3.14
N ALA A 20 -12.66 -12.27 3.69
CA ALA A 20 -13.33 -13.46 3.14
C ALA A 20 -13.90 -13.22 1.73
N ARG A 21 -14.46 -12.03 1.47
CA ARG A 21 -14.93 -11.66 0.12
C ARG A 21 -13.78 -11.58 -0.88
N HIS A 22 -12.63 -11.07 -0.48
CA HIS A 22 -11.47 -10.97 -1.36
C HIS A 22 -10.86 -12.34 -1.66
N GLU A 23 -10.79 -13.23 -0.67
CA GLU A 23 -10.33 -14.61 -0.83
C GLU A 23 -11.23 -15.38 -1.82
N LEU A 24 -12.55 -15.28 -1.66
CA LEU A 24 -13.50 -15.89 -2.59
C LEU A 24 -13.40 -15.35 -4.02
N ASN A 25 -13.18 -14.03 -4.17
CA ASN A 25 -12.98 -13.43 -5.49
C ASN A 25 -11.68 -13.92 -6.14
N PHE A 26 -10.60 -14.08 -5.37
CA PHE A 26 -9.34 -14.61 -5.87
C PHE A 26 -9.48 -16.07 -6.31
N ASP A 27 -10.14 -16.91 -5.52
CA ASP A 27 -10.42 -18.29 -5.86
C ASP A 27 -11.28 -18.39 -7.13
N GLN A 28 -12.28 -17.52 -7.26
CA GLN A 28 -13.14 -17.48 -8.44
C GLN A 28 -12.34 -17.12 -9.70
N ILE A 29 -11.45 -16.13 -9.62
CA ILE A 29 -10.55 -15.76 -10.72
C ILE A 29 -9.59 -16.92 -11.03
N HIS A 30 -8.99 -17.54 -10.02
CA HIS A 30 -8.08 -18.65 -10.19
C HIS A 30 -8.74 -19.84 -10.90
N ASN A 31 -9.94 -20.22 -10.44
CA ASN A 31 -10.72 -21.31 -11.06
C ASN A 31 -11.10 -20.98 -12.50
N THR A 32 -11.53 -19.74 -12.77
CA THR A 32 -11.86 -19.30 -14.14
C THR A 32 -10.65 -19.40 -15.06
N LEU A 33 -9.46 -18.99 -14.60
CA LEU A 33 -8.23 -19.11 -15.37
C LEU A 33 -7.85 -20.57 -15.62
N GLN A 34 -8.01 -21.46 -14.63
CA GLN A 34 -7.76 -22.90 -14.81
C GLN A 34 -8.71 -23.52 -15.83
N THR A 35 -9.99 -23.15 -15.82
CA THR A 35 -10.97 -23.61 -16.82
C THR A 35 -10.60 -23.18 -18.23
N ILE A 36 -10.25 -21.90 -18.42
CA ILE A 36 -9.86 -21.37 -19.73
C ILE A 36 -8.58 -22.05 -20.23
N LEU A 37 -7.59 -22.27 -19.35
CA LEU A 37 -6.37 -22.99 -19.71
C LEU A 37 -6.66 -24.43 -20.15
N ALA A 38 -7.57 -25.13 -19.47
CA ALA A 38 -7.97 -26.48 -19.84
C ALA A 38 -8.70 -26.52 -21.19
N GLU A 39 -9.59 -25.56 -21.48
CA GLU A 39 -10.26 -25.45 -22.78
C GLU A 39 -9.28 -25.14 -23.94
N LEU A 40 -8.28 -24.30 -23.70
CA LEU A 40 -7.26 -24.01 -24.72
C LEU A 40 -6.37 -25.23 -25.03
N GLN A 41 -6.14 -26.10 -24.05
CA GLN A 41 -5.37 -27.33 -24.23
C GLN A 41 -6.14 -28.39 -25.04
N THR A 42 -7.46 -28.52 -24.84
CA THR A 42 -8.28 -29.49 -25.59
C THR A 42 -8.45 -29.13 -27.06
N LEU A 43 -8.39 -27.83 -27.40
CA LEU A 43 -8.43 -27.36 -28.79
C LEU A 43 -7.12 -27.58 -29.57
N GLN A 44 -6.01 -27.91 -28.90
CA GLN A 44 -4.73 -28.19 -29.57
C GLN A 44 -4.47 -29.68 -29.83
N THR A 45 -5.31 -30.59 -29.30
CA THR A 45 -5.15 -32.03 -29.51
C THR A 45 -6.33 -32.60 -30.29
N ASN A 46 -6.19 -32.67 -31.62
CA ASN A 46 -6.85 -33.72 -32.41
C ASN A 46 -5.87 -34.32 -33.43
N PRO A 47 -5.94 -35.65 -33.66
CA PRO A 47 -4.83 -36.43 -34.21
C PRO A 47 -4.87 -36.53 -35.74
N GLU A 48 -3.66 -36.60 -36.31
CA GLU A 48 -3.24 -37.36 -37.51
C GLU A 48 -4.33 -37.77 -38.52
N ILE A 49 -4.36 -37.10 -39.67
CA ILE A 49 -4.82 -37.69 -40.94
C ILE A 49 -3.66 -37.62 -41.92
N THR A 50 -3.00 -38.77 -42.09
CA THR A 50 -2.24 -39.15 -43.27
C THR A 50 -3.14 -39.04 -44.51
N ASP A 51 -2.77 -38.19 -45.47
CA ASP A 51 -3.21 -38.42 -46.84
C ASP A 51 -2.13 -38.02 -47.85
N VAL A 52 -2.03 -38.87 -48.85
CA VAL A 52 -0.98 -39.03 -49.85
C VAL A 52 -0.91 -37.85 -50.82
N ASN A 53 0.30 -37.39 -51.15
CA ASN A 53 0.58 -36.32 -52.10
C ASN A 53 0.81 -36.89 -53.52
N PRO A 54 -0.06 -36.67 -54.53
CA PRO A 54 0.09 -37.29 -55.84
C PRO A 54 0.81 -36.42 -56.89
N PHE A 55 1.23 -35.20 -56.58
CA PHE A 55 1.84 -34.31 -57.57
C PHE A 55 3.14 -33.69 -57.06
N ALA A 56 4.17 -34.54 -56.99
CA ALA A 56 5.54 -34.06 -56.96
C ALA A 56 5.96 -33.68 -58.41
N SER A 57 6.19 -32.39 -58.66
CA SER A 57 7.09 -31.90 -59.70
C SER A 57 7.34 -30.40 -59.54
N GLY A 58 8.62 -30.01 -59.45
CA GLY A 58 9.11 -28.71 -59.92
C GLY A 58 9.73 -27.76 -58.88
N ASP A 59 10.99 -28.00 -58.54
CA ASP A 59 12.11 -27.02 -58.54
C ASP A 59 11.87 -25.56 -58.12
N THR A 60 12.51 -25.11 -57.03
CA THR A 60 13.80 -24.37 -57.06
C THR A 60 14.04 -23.66 -55.71
N SER A 61 15.23 -23.87 -55.15
CA SER A 61 15.81 -23.21 -53.98
C SER A 61 15.90 -21.68 -54.14
N HIS A 62 15.46 -20.90 -53.15
CA HIS A 62 16.14 -19.67 -52.75
C HIS A 62 15.87 -19.31 -51.28
N HIS A 63 16.93 -19.51 -50.50
CA HIS A 63 17.18 -19.02 -49.16
C HIS A 63 17.15 -17.49 -49.11
N CYS A 64 16.35 -16.89 -48.23
CA CYS A 64 16.60 -15.57 -47.65
C CYS A 64 15.86 -15.40 -46.31
N GLN A 65 16.61 -15.01 -45.29
CA GLN A 65 16.19 -14.83 -43.90
C GLN A 65 15.13 -13.73 -43.72
N PRO A 66 14.23 -13.81 -42.71
CA PRO A 66 13.47 -12.66 -42.27
C PRO A 66 14.32 -11.74 -41.38
N SER A 67 14.41 -10.47 -41.76
CA SER A 67 15.00 -9.40 -40.97
C SER A 67 14.22 -9.17 -39.67
N THR A 68 14.92 -9.15 -38.55
CA THR A 68 14.42 -8.74 -37.23
C THR A 68 13.97 -7.27 -37.28
N PRO A 69 12.74 -6.91 -36.85
CA PRO A 69 12.43 -5.53 -36.58
C PRO A 69 13.00 -5.17 -35.20
N THR A 70 13.98 -4.28 -35.19
CA THR A 70 14.52 -3.61 -34.01
C THR A 70 13.38 -2.99 -33.19
N ALA A 71 13.00 -3.66 -32.10
CA ALA A 71 12.13 -3.09 -31.09
C ALA A 71 12.89 -1.96 -30.37
N GLN A 72 12.53 -0.71 -30.67
CA GLN A 72 12.93 0.41 -29.82
C GLN A 72 12.18 0.33 -28.47
N PRO A 73 12.84 0.57 -27.33
CA PRO A 73 12.20 0.49 -26.04
C PRO A 73 11.26 1.70 -25.82
N THR A 74 9.95 1.44 -25.84
CA THR A 74 8.86 2.38 -25.53
C THR A 74 8.70 2.66 -24.03
N SER A 75 9.71 2.35 -23.21
CA SER A 75 9.62 2.41 -21.74
C SER A 75 9.51 3.83 -21.17
N ASN A 76 9.84 4.88 -21.93
CA ASN A 76 9.88 6.25 -21.42
C ASN A 76 8.52 6.98 -21.44
N LEU A 77 7.54 6.53 -22.23
CA LEU A 77 6.20 7.17 -22.27
C LEU A 77 5.24 6.64 -21.21
N ASN A 78 5.43 5.38 -20.78
CA ASN A 78 4.54 4.77 -19.79
C ASN A 78 4.80 5.34 -18.37
N TYR A 79 6.05 5.67 -18.05
CA TYR A 79 6.42 6.22 -16.74
C TYR A 79 5.88 7.64 -16.50
N SER A 80 5.88 8.50 -17.53
CA SER A 80 5.38 9.89 -17.43
C SER A 80 3.85 9.96 -17.37
N PHE A 81 3.16 9.11 -18.13
CA PHE A 81 1.69 9.01 -18.07
C PHE A 81 1.23 8.56 -16.68
N GLN A 82 1.89 7.53 -16.13
CA GLN A 82 1.57 6.97 -14.81
C GLN A 82 1.85 7.96 -13.67
N THR A 83 2.90 8.78 -13.77
CA THR A 83 3.19 9.83 -12.77
C THR A 83 2.22 11.00 -12.83
N SER A 84 1.72 11.39 -14.01
CA SER A 84 0.68 12.42 -14.14
C SER A 84 -0.65 12.01 -13.50
N MET A 85 -0.97 10.71 -13.56
CA MET A 85 -2.17 10.15 -12.93
C MET A 85 -2.06 10.13 -11.40
N ARG A 86 -0.86 9.89 -10.87
CA ARG A 86 -0.59 9.92 -9.42
C ARG A 86 -0.83 11.30 -8.79
N VAL A 87 -0.35 12.37 -9.42
CA VAL A 87 -0.58 13.74 -8.92
C VAL A 87 -2.07 14.10 -8.95
N LYS A 88 -2.77 13.74 -10.04
CA LYS A 88 -4.22 13.94 -10.14
C LYS A 88 -4.96 13.18 -9.04
N LEU A 89 -4.64 11.91 -8.84
CA LEU A 89 -5.24 11.09 -7.80
C LEU A 89 -4.99 11.66 -6.40
N ALA A 90 -3.75 12.02 -6.08
CA ALA A 90 -3.42 12.66 -4.80
C ALA A 90 -4.15 13.98 -4.61
N SER A 91 -4.34 14.77 -5.67
CA SER A 91 -5.07 16.05 -5.61
C SER A 91 -6.55 15.89 -5.27
N PHE A 92 -7.18 14.74 -5.55
CA PHE A 92 -8.56 14.45 -5.13
C PHE A 92 -8.70 14.26 -3.63
N HIS A 93 -7.62 13.88 -2.94
CA HIS A 93 -7.59 13.70 -1.50
C HIS A 93 -7.12 14.96 -0.75
N LEU A 94 -6.80 16.04 -1.46
CA LEU A 94 -6.49 17.32 -0.85
C LEU A 94 -7.78 18.08 -0.58
N ASP A 95 -7.97 18.52 0.65
CA ASP A 95 -9.12 19.34 1.06
C ASP A 95 -8.69 20.64 1.76
N GLY A 96 -9.61 21.60 1.83
CA GLY A 96 -9.40 22.87 2.53
C GLY A 96 -8.19 23.67 2.04
N ILE A 97 -7.29 24.02 2.97
CA ILE A 97 -6.10 24.84 2.72
C ILE A 97 -5.13 24.14 1.76
N ALA A 98 -5.02 22.81 1.83
CA ALA A 98 -4.15 22.03 0.96
C ALA A 98 -4.61 22.07 -0.51
N LEU A 99 -5.92 21.98 -0.74
CA LEU A 99 -6.49 22.09 -2.08
C LEU A 99 -6.31 23.50 -2.67
N GLN A 100 -6.52 24.54 -1.86
CA GLN A 100 -6.35 25.92 -2.29
C GLN A 100 -4.90 26.21 -2.68
N TRP A 101 -3.94 25.73 -1.88
CA TRP A 101 -2.52 25.80 -2.20
C TRP A 101 -2.18 25.05 -3.50
N HIS A 102 -2.67 23.82 -3.67
CA HIS A 102 -2.40 23.05 -4.88
C HIS A 102 -2.92 23.77 -6.13
N ARG A 103 -4.14 24.32 -6.09
CA ARG A 103 -4.70 25.12 -7.20
C ARG A 103 -3.85 26.35 -7.53
N TRP A 104 -3.36 27.06 -6.51
CA TRP A 104 -2.45 28.19 -6.70
C TRP A 104 -1.11 27.75 -7.32
N LEU A 105 -0.55 26.64 -6.82
CA LEU A 105 0.71 26.10 -7.29
C LEU A 105 0.64 25.64 -8.75
N THR A 106 -0.41 24.91 -9.14
CA THR A 106 -0.62 24.49 -10.53
C THR A 106 -0.85 25.68 -11.45
N LYS A 107 -1.50 26.75 -10.98
CA LYS A 107 -1.67 27.99 -11.76
C LYS A 107 -0.32 28.67 -12.05
N PHE A 108 0.62 28.62 -11.11
CA PHE A 108 1.91 29.30 -11.23
C PHE A 108 3.00 28.46 -11.90
N GLN A 109 3.06 27.15 -11.61
CA GLN A 109 4.13 26.24 -12.06
C GLN A 109 3.68 25.26 -13.15
N GLY A 110 2.39 25.19 -13.46
CA GLY A 110 1.85 24.20 -14.39
C GLY A 110 1.78 22.79 -13.78
N PRO A 111 1.64 21.75 -14.63
CA PRO A 111 1.57 20.37 -14.18
C PRO A 111 2.91 19.93 -13.57
N LEU A 112 2.86 19.44 -12.33
CA LEU A 112 4.03 18.98 -11.60
C LEU A 112 4.28 17.48 -11.83
N SER A 113 5.56 17.08 -11.81
CA SER A 113 5.92 15.68 -11.64
C SER A 113 5.59 15.22 -10.22
N TRP A 114 5.41 13.92 -10.02
CA TRP A 114 5.16 13.34 -8.69
C TRP A 114 6.21 13.77 -7.66
N VAL A 115 7.49 13.74 -8.04
CA VAL A 115 8.62 14.12 -7.18
C VAL A 115 8.55 15.59 -6.76
N ASN A 116 8.24 16.49 -7.69
CA ASN A 116 8.13 17.92 -7.38
C ASN A 116 6.88 18.24 -6.56
N PHE A 117 5.78 17.52 -6.82
CA PHE A 117 4.55 17.64 -6.05
C PHE A 117 4.76 17.22 -4.60
N THR A 118 5.36 16.04 -4.33
CA THR A 118 5.60 15.57 -2.96
C THR A 118 6.61 16.45 -2.22
N ALA A 119 7.70 16.87 -2.86
CA ALA A 119 8.66 17.79 -2.25
C ALA A 119 8.04 19.15 -1.90
N ALA A 120 7.19 19.71 -2.78
CA ALA A 120 6.49 20.96 -2.51
C ALA A 120 5.45 20.81 -1.39
N LEU A 121 4.76 19.65 -1.33
CA LEU A 121 3.79 19.32 -0.29
C LEU A 121 4.48 19.23 1.08
N LEU A 122 5.58 18.48 1.17
CA LEU A 122 6.39 18.35 2.39
C LEU A 122 6.97 19.70 2.83
N ARG A 123 7.44 20.54 1.90
CA ARG A 123 7.94 21.88 2.27
C ARG A 123 6.84 22.80 2.83
N ARG A 124 5.58 22.63 2.40
CA ARG A 124 4.48 23.52 2.80
C ARG A 124 3.70 23.01 4.01
N PHE A 125 3.53 21.71 4.12
CA PHE A 125 2.67 21.02 5.09
C PHE A 125 3.37 19.89 5.85
N GLY A 126 4.61 19.56 5.48
CA GLY A 126 5.43 18.67 6.30
C GLY A 126 5.68 19.34 7.64
N SER A 127 5.47 18.59 8.71
CA SER A 127 5.81 19.02 10.06
C SER A 127 7.29 19.39 10.10
N THR A 128 7.60 20.66 10.29
CA THR A 128 8.97 21.15 10.54
C THR A 128 9.54 20.68 11.88
N ASP A 129 8.79 19.89 12.64
CA ASP A 129 9.10 19.57 14.03
C ASP A 129 9.70 18.16 14.20
N PHE A 130 9.69 17.33 13.14
CA PHE A 130 10.30 16.01 13.17
C PHE A 130 11.06 15.74 11.88
N ASP A 131 12.33 16.14 11.85
CA ASP A 131 13.29 15.82 10.79
C ASP A 131 13.52 14.29 10.66
N ASP A 132 13.12 13.51 11.67
CA ASP A 132 13.14 12.04 11.68
C ASP A 132 11.88 11.47 12.39
N PRO A 133 11.04 10.67 11.71
CA PRO A 133 9.93 9.95 12.34
C PRO A 133 10.35 9.10 13.55
N SER A 134 11.60 8.61 13.58
CA SER A 134 12.18 7.88 14.70
C SER A 134 12.35 8.78 15.93
N GLU A 135 12.76 10.02 15.73
CA GLU A 135 12.86 11.04 16.78
C GLU A 135 11.48 11.44 17.29
N ALA A 136 10.50 11.57 16.38
CA ALA A 136 9.11 11.83 16.73
C ALA A 136 8.56 10.74 17.65
N LEU A 137 8.81 9.48 17.31
CA LEU A 137 8.36 8.34 18.09
C LEU A 137 9.00 8.30 19.49
N MET A 138 10.28 8.69 19.60
CA MET A 138 10.99 8.71 20.87
C MET A 138 10.52 9.84 21.80
N HIS A 139 10.13 10.98 21.23
CA HIS A 139 9.64 12.13 21.98
C HIS A 139 8.13 12.12 22.22
N LEU A 140 7.39 11.20 21.59
CA LEU A 140 5.94 11.11 21.76
C LEU A 140 5.58 10.85 23.24
N LYS A 141 4.75 11.72 23.81
CA LYS A 141 4.27 11.62 25.19
C LYS A 141 2.75 11.62 25.23
N GLN A 142 2.19 10.79 26.10
CA GLN A 142 0.77 10.78 26.38
C GLN A 142 0.37 12.08 27.11
N THR A 143 -0.28 12.98 26.38
CA THR A 143 -0.78 14.26 26.91
C THR A 143 -2.20 14.14 27.47
N THR A 144 -3.03 13.32 26.82
CA THR A 144 -4.45 13.17 27.14
C THR A 144 -4.78 11.71 27.45
N THR A 145 -5.46 11.02 26.55
CA THR A 145 -5.91 9.65 26.75
C THR A 145 -4.95 8.64 26.15
N VAL A 146 -4.98 7.41 26.65
CA VAL A 146 -4.20 6.30 26.10
C VAL A 146 -4.63 6.00 24.66
N GLU A 147 -5.91 6.16 24.35
CA GLU A 147 -6.45 5.96 23.01
C GLU A 147 -5.90 6.98 22.01
N VAL A 148 -5.91 8.27 22.35
CA VAL A 148 -5.34 9.34 21.50
C VAL A 148 -3.83 9.13 21.32
N TYR A 149 -3.12 8.82 22.42
CA TYR A 149 -1.70 8.52 22.37
C TYR A 149 -1.39 7.30 21.48
N GLN A 150 -2.19 6.24 21.56
CA GLN A 150 -2.04 5.06 20.73
C GLN A 150 -2.23 5.39 19.26
N GLU A 151 -3.26 6.16 18.89
CA GLU A 151 -3.50 6.58 17.51
C GLU A 151 -2.31 7.37 16.93
N GLU A 152 -1.75 8.31 17.70
CA GLU A 152 -0.56 9.06 17.30
C GLU A 152 0.68 8.15 17.17
N PHE A 153 0.88 7.22 18.11
CA PHE A 153 1.98 6.26 18.08
C PHE A 153 1.91 5.36 16.84
N GLU A 154 0.72 4.82 16.53
CA GLU A 154 0.50 4.00 15.35
C GLU A 154 0.78 4.78 14.07
N CYS A 155 0.30 6.02 13.96
CA CYS A 155 0.51 6.88 12.81
C CYS A 155 2.01 7.13 12.54
N ILE A 156 2.79 7.44 13.57
CA ILE A 156 4.23 7.69 13.44
C ILE A 156 4.98 6.38 13.15
N SER A 157 4.60 5.27 13.78
CA SER A 157 5.25 3.97 13.58
C SER A 157 5.14 3.46 12.13
N GLN A 158 4.06 3.79 11.42
CA GLN A 158 3.86 3.44 10.01
C GLN A 158 4.84 4.14 9.07
N LEU A 159 5.48 5.22 9.51
CA LEU A 159 6.47 5.95 8.74
C LEU A 159 7.89 5.35 8.87
N ILE A 160 8.06 4.31 9.69
CA ILE A 160 9.36 3.72 10.02
C ILE A 160 9.39 2.24 9.59
N ASP A 161 10.05 1.94 8.48
CA ASP A 161 10.03 0.60 7.86
C ASP A 161 10.85 -0.48 8.62
N ALA A 162 11.72 -0.11 9.56
CA ALA A 162 12.76 -1.02 10.07
C ALA A 162 13.10 -0.89 11.58
N LEU A 163 12.10 -0.62 12.44
CA LEU A 163 12.33 -0.65 13.89
C LEU A 163 12.08 -2.04 14.48
N PRO A 164 12.97 -2.57 15.34
CA PRO A 164 12.70 -3.82 16.04
C PRO A 164 11.54 -3.66 17.02
N ASP A 165 10.68 -4.68 17.14
CA ASP A 165 9.52 -4.68 18.04
C ASP A 165 9.86 -4.30 19.49
N ASN A 166 11.02 -4.73 19.98
CA ASN A 166 11.50 -4.38 21.32
C ASN A 166 11.71 -2.87 21.51
N HIS A 167 12.16 -2.18 20.46
CA HIS A 167 12.31 -0.73 20.49
C HIS A 167 10.94 -0.04 20.48
N LEU A 168 9.99 -0.53 19.67
CA LEU A 168 8.61 -0.01 19.66
C LEU A 168 7.94 -0.16 21.03
N ILE A 169 8.07 -1.32 21.67
CA ILE A 169 7.55 -1.54 23.03
C ILE A 169 8.20 -0.57 24.03
N GLY A 170 9.52 -0.39 23.94
CA GLY A 170 10.26 0.54 24.79
C GLY A 170 9.80 1.99 24.63
N CYS A 171 9.65 2.45 23.39
CA CYS A 171 9.16 3.79 23.06
C CYS A 171 7.72 3.99 23.56
N PHE A 172 6.84 3.02 23.33
CA PHE A 172 5.45 3.07 23.79
C PHE A 172 5.39 3.22 25.32
N ILE A 173 6.09 2.36 26.06
CA ILE A 173 6.11 2.43 27.53
C ILE A 173 6.76 3.72 28.04
N ALA A 174 7.80 4.21 27.37
CA ALA A 174 8.47 5.45 27.74
C ALA A 174 7.60 6.71 27.51
N GLY A 175 6.67 6.65 26.56
CA GLY A 175 5.75 7.74 26.23
C GLY A 175 4.52 7.84 27.12
N LEU A 176 4.11 6.76 27.80
CA LEU A 176 2.98 6.74 28.73
C LEU A 176 3.19 7.66 29.94
N GLN A 177 2.07 8.13 30.51
CA GLN A 177 2.07 8.85 31.80
C GLN A 177 2.58 7.97 32.93
N ASP A 178 3.15 8.59 33.97
CA ASP A 178 3.91 7.88 35.02
C ASP A 178 3.08 6.86 35.79
N ASP A 179 1.81 7.16 36.02
CA ASP A 179 0.82 6.29 36.67
C ASP A 179 0.59 5.00 35.86
N ILE A 180 0.27 5.13 34.58
CA ILE A 180 0.01 4.00 33.68
C ILE A 180 1.30 3.24 33.34
N ARG A 181 2.41 3.98 33.16
CA ARG A 181 3.71 3.42 32.85
C ARG A 181 4.20 2.46 33.91
N LEU A 182 3.96 2.75 35.19
CA LEU A 182 4.36 1.89 36.30
C LEU A 182 3.62 0.55 36.24
N ASP A 183 2.32 0.58 36.00
CA ASP A 183 1.47 -0.62 35.89
C ASP A 183 1.86 -1.48 34.68
N VAL A 184 2.14 -0.85 33.53
CA VAL A 184 2.60 -1.56 32.34
C VAL A 184 3.98 -2.18 32.58
N LYS A 185 4.92 -1.46 33.20
CA LYS A 185 6.24 -2.00 33.55
C LYS A 185 6.16 -3.18 34.52
N LEU A 186 5.21 -3.15 35.46
CA LEU A 186 5.00 -4.24 36.41
C LEU A 186 4.56 -5.54 35.70
N LYS A 187 3.76 -5.42 34.64
CA LYS A 187 3.29 -6.57 33.85
C LYS A 187 4.34 -7.12 32.87
N LYS A 188 5.40 -6.37 32.58
CA LYS A 188 6.51 -6.76 31.68
C LYS A 188 6.01 -7.31 30.33
N PRO A 189 5.29 -6.50 29.54
CA PRO A 189 4.76 -6.93 28.27
C PRO A 189 5.89 -7.33 27.32
N ARG A 190 5.67 -8.42 26.56
CA ARG A 190 6.62 -8.91 25.54
C ARG A 190 6.24 -8.51 24.13
N THR A 191 5.04 -7.96 23.96
CA THR A 191 4.50 -7.52 22.67
C THR A 191 3.88 -6.13 22.81
N LEU A 192 3.85 -5.37 21.70
CA LEU A 192 3.23 -4.05 21.67
C LEU A 192 1.73 -4.13 22.00
N THR A 193 1.03 -5.15 21.46
CA THR A 193 -0.39 -5.40 21.74
C THR A 193 -0.66 -5.62 23.23
N GLU A 194 0.22 -6.35 23.92
CA GLU A 194 0.11 -6.56 25.37
C GLU A 194 0.34 -5.26 26.14
N ALA A 195 1.34 -4.46 25.76
CA ALA A 195 1.61 -3.15 26.37
C ALA A 195 0.40 -2.21 26.21
N ILE A 196 -0.19 -2.15 25.01
CA ILE A 196 -1.41 -1.39 24.73
C ILE A 196 -2.57 -1.89 25.60
N GLY A 197 -2.82 -3.20 25.63
CA GLY A 197 -3.92 -3.78 26.42
C GLY A 197 -3.80 -3.48 27.92
N VAL A 198 -2.60 -3.56 28.49
CA VAL A 198 -2.35 -3.23 29.90
C VAL A 198 -2.52 -1.73 30.14
N SER A 199 -2.04 -0.88 29.23
CA SER A 199 -2.16 0.58 29.38
C SER A 199 -3.61 1.06 29.39
N GLN A 200 -4.46 0.50 28.52
CA GLN A 200 -5.90 0.78 28.49
C GLN A 200 -6.60 0.25 29.74
N GLY A 201 -6.23 -0.94 30.22
CA GLY A 201 -6.82 -1.55 31.42
C GLY A 201 -6.49 -0.82 32.72
N SER A 202 -5.33 -0.15 32.78
CA SER A 202 -4.88 0.57 33.99
C SER A 202 -5.67 1.87 34.23
N LYS A 203 -6.19 2.48 33.17
CA LYS A 203 -7.02 3.70 33.25
C LYS A 203 -8.44 3.45 33.80
N ASN A 204 -8.92 2.21 33.77
CA ASN A 204 -10.28 1.82 34.21
C ASN A 204 -10.35 1.35 35.68
N ARG A 205 -9.33 1.67 36.48
CA ARG A 205 -9.22 1.21 37.88
C ARG A 205 -9.25 2.38 38.85
#